data_AF-A0A7S2FS55-F1
#
_entry.id   AF-A0A7S2FS55-F1
#
_cell.length_a   1.000
_cell.length_b   1.000
_cell.length_c   1.000
_cell.angle_alpha   90.00
_cell.angle_beta   90.00
_cell.angle_gamma   90.00
#
_symmetry.space_group_name_H-M   'P 1'
#
loop_
_entity.id
_entity.type
_entity.pdbx_description
1 polymer ?
#
loop_
_entity_poly.entity_id
_entity_poly.type
_entity_poly.pdbx_seq_one_letter_code
_entity_poly.pdbx_strand_id
1 'polypeptide(L)'
;EDEETRLNRVSHGAYTGTTRVRMVRAATNEKMAEYASKIATAMQCGKRGMEPKRVCRHAGINEGKHIKANLDLWYEIACDTESSIPAGENKKEEETDERHYNAINVAEAWEYGAGNAEIVVQVLDSGLDMNHPDFQTNIWLNGGEICGNGEDDDNNGFIDDCNGYNHADDTGTEL
;
A
#
# COMPACT_ATOMS: atom_id res chain seq x y z
N GLU A 1 -7.15 -9.43 -11.02
CA GLU A 1 -5.92 -10.25 -11.00
C GLU A 1 -5.63 -10.58 -9.56
N ASP A 2 -5.63 -11.86 -9.27
CA ASP A 2 -5.69 -12.43 -7.93
C ASP A 2 -4.30 -12.38 -7.26
N GLU A 3 -4.14 -11.56 -6.22
CA GLU A 3 -3.01 -11.68 -5.28
C GLU A 3 -3.21 -12.94 -4.42
N GLU A 4 -2.99 -14.11 -5.02
CA GLU A 4 -2.97 -15.37 -4.31
C GLU A 4 -1.66 -15.53 -3.51
N THR A 5 -1.81 -15.52 -2.19
CA THR A 5 -1.05 -16.32 -1.23
C THR A 5 0.48 -16.13 -1.18
N ARG A 6 0.97 -15.29 -0.26
CA ARG A 6 2.40 -15.18 0.12
C ARG A 6 2.72 -16.07 1.33
N LEU A 7 2.73 -17.39 1.13
CA LEU A 7 3.06 -18.35 2.19
C LEU A 7 4.29 -19.17 1.82
N ASN A 8 5.37 -19.01 2.60
CA ASN A 8 6.54 -19.85 2.50
C ASN A 8 6.39 -21.06 3.43
N ARG A 9 6.53 -22.26 2.85
CA ARG A 9 6.49 -23.52 3.60
C ARG A 9 7.90 -23.83 4.08
N VAL A 10 8.16 -23.72 5.38
CA VAL A 10 9.48 -24.03 5.95
C VAL A 10 9.65 -25.55 6.08
N SER A 11 10.90 -26.03 6.18
CA SER A 11 11.33 -27.44 6.10
C SER A 11 10.71 -28.42 7.10
N HIS A 12 9.80 -27.98 7.97
CA HIS A 12 9.07 -28.81 8.93
C HIS A 12 7.53 -28.64 8.87
N GLY A 13 6.99 -28.09 7.79
CA GLY A 13 5.54 -28.04 7.54
C GLY A 13 4.80 -26.87 8.21
N ALA A 14 5.51 -25.98 8.88
CA ALA A 14 4.97 -24.73 9.40
C ALA A 14 4.98 -23.65 8.32
N TYR A 15 3.91 -22.86 8.29
CA TYR A 15 3.77 -21.67 7.45
C TYR A 15 4.26 -20.43 8.21
N THR A 16 4.92 -19.50 7.53
CA THR A 16 5.32 -18.19 8.10
C THR A 16 4.69 -17.04 7.30
N GLY A 17 4.53 -15.88 7.93
CA GLY A 17 3.99 -14.68 7.29
C GLY A 17 2.48 -14.48 7.46
N THR A 18 1.86 -13.72 6.54
CA THR A 18 0.40 -13.45 6.56
C THR A 18 -0.26 -14.00 5.31
N THR A 19 -1.45 -14.57 5.47
CA THR A 19 -2.28 -15.01 4.34
C THR A 19 -3.67 -14.41 4.44
N ARG A 20 -4.26 -14.10 3.29
CA ARG A 20 -5.63 -13.62 3.19
C ARG A 20 -6.50 -14.70 2.60
N VAL A 21 -7.59 -14.99 3.27
CA VAL A 21 -8.59 -15.96 2.83
C VAL A 21 -9.90 -15.25 2.59
N ARG A 22 -10.50 -15.51 1.43
CA ARG A 22 -11.87 -15.09 1.13
C ARG A 22 -12.79 -16.26 1.38
N MET A 23 -13.75 -16.08 2.29
CA MET A 23 -14.79 -17.08 2.52
C MET A 23 -15.83 -17.03 1.40
N VAL A 24 -16.44 -18.17 1.13
CA VAL A 24 -17.68 -18.22 0.35
C VAL A 24 -18.85 -18.11 1.32
N ARG A 25 -19.81 -17.23 1.02
CA ARG A 25 -20.99 -17.06 1.88
C ARG A 25 -21.85 -18.33 1.85
N ALA A 26 -21.81 -19.11 2.93
CA ALA A 26 -22.70 -20.24 3.15
C ALA A 26 -24.04 -19.77 3.73
N ALA A 27 -25.11 -20.55 3.57
CA ALA A 27 -26.49 -20.20 3.94
C ALA A 27 -26.71 -19.86 5.44
N THR A 28 -25.72 -20.04 6.30
CA THR A 28 -25.74 -19.67 7.73
C THR A 28 -24.67 -18.61 8.00
N ASN A 29 -25.09 -17.36 8.20
CA ASN A 29 -24.24 -16.16 8.14
C ASN A 29 -23.38 -15.85 9.37
N GLU A 30 -23.35 -16.67 10.43
CA GLU A 30 -22.86 -16.22 11.75
C GLU A 30 -21.48 -16.74 12.16
N LYS A 31 -20.79 -17.52 11.32
CA LYS A 31 -19.59 -18.27 11.75
C LYS A 31 -18.31 -17.97 10.96
N MET A 32 -18.27 -16.89 10.19
CA MET A 32 -17.11 -16.63 9.30
C MET A 32 -15.80 -16.43 10.08
N ALA A 33 -15.83 -15.75 11.23
CA ALA A 33 -14.67 -15.65 12.11
C ALA A 33 -14.25 -17.02 12.69
N GLU A 34 -15.21 -17.87 13.06
CA GLU A 34 -14.95 -19.24 13.55
C GLU A 34 -14.31 -20.12 12.46
N TYR A 35 -14.77 -20.01 11.21
CA TYR A 35 -14.18 -20.71 10.08
C TYR A 35 -12.77 -20.21 9.77
N ALA A 36 -12.52 -18.90 9.86
CA ALA A 36 -11.19 -18.35 9.73
C ALA A 36 -10.24 -18.93 10.80
N SER A 37 -10.70 -19.06 12.05
CA SER A 37 -9.87 -19.65 13.13
C SER A 37 -9.61 -21.15 12.90
N LYS A 38 -10.57 -21.89 12.33
CA LYS A 38 -10.36 -23.30 11.93
C LYS A 38 -9.34 -23.44 10.82
N ILE A 39 -9.39 -22.55 9.82
CA ILE A 39 -8.41 -22.52 8.73
C ILE A 39 -7.03 -22.19 9.28
N ALA A 40 -6.93 -21.17 10.15
CA ALA A 40 -5.67 -20.84 10.82
C ALA A 40 -5.10 -22.05 11.57
N THR A 41 -5.93 -22.75 12.36
CA THR A 41 -5.53 -23.95 13.10
C THR A 41 -5.05 -25.08 12.16
N ALA A 42 -5.76 -25.33 11.06
CA ALA A 42 -5.38 -26.35 10.07
C ALA A 42 -4.06 -26.01 9.37
N MET A 43 -3.79 -24.72 9.17
CA MET A 43 -2.52 -24.21 8.66
C MET A 43 -1.43 -24.14 9.73
N GLN A 44 -1.69 -24.59 10.96
CA GLN A 44 -0.76 -24.45 12.09
C GLN A 44 -0.35 -22.98 12.35
N CYS A 45 -1.26 -22.06 12.03
CA CYS A 45 -1.16 -20.62 12.25
C CYS A 45 -2.10 -20.20 13.40
N GLY A 46 -1.98 -18.95 13.88
CA GLY A 46 -2.86 -18.44 14.94
C GLY A 46 -2.53 -18.98 16.33
N LYS A 47 -1.29 -18.81 16.81
CA LYS A 47 -0.96 -19.05 18.24
C LYS A 47 -1.88 -18.25 19.16
N ARG A 48 -2.00 -18.67 20.43
CA ARG A 48 -2.81 -18.03 21.47
C ARG A 48 -2.61 -16.50 21.47
N GLY A 49 -3.64 -15.75 21.04
CA GLY A 49 -3.60 -14.29 20.95
C GLY A 49 -3.49 -13.72 19.53
N MET A 50 -3.35 -14.56 18.49
CA MET A 50 -3.39 -14.17 17.08
C MET A 50 -4.65 -14.71 16.40
N GLU A 51 -5.80 -14.14 16.77
CA GLU A 51 -7.06 -14.45 16.07
C GLU A 51 -7.06 -13.84 14.65
N PRO A 52 -7.67 -14.52 13.66
CA PRO A 52 -7.85 -13.98 12.33
C PRO A 52 -8.56 -12.63 12.37
N LYS A 53 -8.06 -11.67 11.59
CA LYS A 53 -8.60 -10.32 11.53
C LYS A 53 -9.40 -10.13 10.27
N ARG A 54 -10.63 -9.60 10.38
CA ARG A 54 -11.36 -9.16 9.20
C ARG A 54 -10.58 -8.03 8.54
N VAL A 55 -10.30 -8.16 7.24
CA VAL A 55 -9.49 -7.18 6.48
C VAL A 55 -10.20 -5.82 6.49
N CYS A 56 -11.49 -5.83 6.16
CA CYS A 56 -12.32 -4.65 6.31
C CYS A 56 -12.89 -4.62 7.73
N ARG A 57 -12.49 -3.65 8.55
CA ARG A 57 -13.10 -3.48 9.88
C ARG A 57 -14.60 -3.22 9.77
N HIS A 58 -15.32 -3.46 10.86
CA HIS A 58 -16.74 -3.15 10.94
C HIS A 58 -16.98 -1.66 10.61
N ALA A 59 -17.82 -1.39 9.61
CA ALA A 59 -17.94 -0.06 9.02
C ALA A 59 -19.12 0.77 9.56
N GLY A 60 -19.68 0.37 10.71
CA GLY A 60 -20.78 1.09 11.36
C GLY A 60 -21.96 1.32 10.42
N ILE A 61 -22.31 2.59 10.17
CA ILE A 61 -23.42 2.96 9.26
C ILE A 61 -23.24 2.45 7.81
N ASN A 62 -22.00 2.19 7.38
CA ASN A 62 -21.67 1.68 6.05
C ASN A 62 -21.53 0.14 6.01
N GLU A 63 -21.77 -0.56 7.12
CA GLU A 63 -21.62 -2.02 7.17
C GLU A 63 -22.51 -2.73 6.15
N GLY A 64 -23.72 -2.23 5.92
CA GLY A 64 -24.61 -2.76 4.88
C GLY A 64 -24.02 -2.70 3.47
N LYS A 65 -23.22 -1.67 3.17
CA LYS A 65 -22.51 -1.56 1.88
C LYS A 65 -21.38 -2.57 1.78
N HIS A 66 -20.62 -2.78 2.87
CA HIS A 66 -19.56 -3.78 2.91
C HIS A 66 -20.11 -5.20 2.73
N ILE A 67 -21.25 -5.50 3.37
CA ILE A 67 -21.97 -6.78 3.23
C ILE A 67 -22.48 -6.98 1.81
N LYS A 68 -23.03 -5.94 1.17
CA LYS A 68 -23.54 -5.99 -0.20
C LYS A 68 -22.43 -6.21 -1.23
N ALA A 69 -21.24 -5.66 -0.97
CA ALA A 69 -20.04 -5.84 -1.78
C ALA A 69 -19.24 -7.11 -1.43
N ASN A 70 -19.70 -7.93 -0.48
CA ASN A 70 -19.02 -9.13 0.02
C ASN A 70 -17.60 -8.86 0.58
N LEU A 71 -17.35 -7.63 1.04
CA LEU A 71 -16.08 -7.23 1.65
C LEU A 71 -15.94 -7.76 3.09
N ASP A 72 -17.04 -8.19 3.70
CA ASP A 72 -17.07 -8.85 5.00
C ASP A 72 -16.53 -10.29 5.01
N LEU A 73 -16.29 -10.87 3.83
CA LEU A 73 -15.84 -12.25 3.68
C LEU A 73 -14.31 -12.40 3.70
N TRP A 74 -13.56 -11.30 3.78
CA TRP A 74 -12.09 -11.31 3.74
C TRP A 74 -11.48 -11.31 5.14
N TYR A 75 -10.62 -12.28 5.41
CA TYR A 75 -9.90 -12.44 6.67
C TYR A 75 -8.40 -12.57 6.42
N GLU A 76 -7.62 -11.92 7.27
CA GLU A 76 -6.17 -12.05 7.34
C GLU A 76 -5.81 -12.98 8.50
N ILE A 77 -4.98 -13.98 8.20
CA ILE A 77 -4.46 -14.97 9.13
C ILE A 77 -2.96 -14.74 9.25
N ALA A 78 -2.50 -14.48 10.48
CA ALA A 78 -1.08 -14.40 10.78
C ALA A 78 -0.55 -15.77 11.22
N CYS A 79 0.53 -16.19 10.58
CA CYS A 79 1.32 -17.35 10.97
C CYS A 79 2.58 -16.87 11.69
N ASP A 80 3.22 -17.75 12.47
CA ASP A 80 4.41 -17.37 13.25
C ASP A 80 5.49 -16.72 12.37
N THR A 81 6.19 -15.75 12.94
CA THR A 81 7.47 -15.30 12.41
C THR A 81 8.53 -16.33 12.82
N GLU A 82 9.56 -16.52 11.98
CA GLU A 82 10.60 -17.57 12.05
C GLU A 82 11.36 -17.70 13.40
N SER A 83 11.07 -16.85 14.38
CA SER A 83 11.74 -16.71 15.67
C SER A 83 11.70 -17.94 16.59
N SER A 84 10.99 -19.02 16.25
CA SER A 84 11.01 -20.27 17.02
C SER A 84 11.86 -21.40 16.42
N ILE A 85 12.59 -21.15 15.32
CA ILE A 85 13.53 -22.11 14.73
C ILE A 85 14.95 -21.77 15.22
N PRO A 86 15.73 -22.72 15.78
CA PRO A 86 17.08 -22.44 16.25
C PRO A 86 17.95 -21.96 15.09
N ALA A 87 18.67 -20.86 15.31
CA ALA A 87 19.47 -20.15 14.32
C ALA A 87 20.58 -21.04 13.74
N GLY A 88 20.30 -21.64 12.58
CA GLY A 88 21.31 -22.05 11.62
C GLY A 88 21.47 -20.91 10.61
N GLU A 89 22.69 -20.41 10.47
CA GLU A 89 23.17 -19.32 9.61
C GLU A 89 22.20 -18.87 8.49
N ASN A 90 21.35 -17.89 8.81
CA ASN A 90 20.57 -17.16 7.82
C ASN A 90 21.41 -15.96 7.36
N LYS A 91 21.88 -15.98 6.11
CA LYS A 91 22.12 -14.72 5.39
C LYS A 91 20.77 -13.99 5.39
N LYS A 92 20.71 -12.81 6.01
CA LYS A 92 19.58 -11.91 5.85
C LYS A 92 19.56 -11.51 4.38
N GLU A 93 18.78 -12.20 3.56
CA GLU A 93 18.19 -11.53 2.41
C GLU A 93 17.16 -10.57 3.01
N GLU A 94 17.52 -9.30 2.99
CA GLU A 94 16.61 -8.19 3.21
C GLU A 94 15.50 -8.34 2.16
N GLU A 95 14.34 -8.85 2.58
CA GLU A 95 13.18 -9.09 1.72
C GLU A 95 12.60 -7.74 1.31
N THR A 96 13.26 -7.08 0.35
CA THR A 96 12.74 -5.92 -0.32
C THR A 96 11.58 -6.42 -1.20
N ASP A 97 10.36 -5.94 -0.96
CA ASP A 97 9.19 -6.26 -1.80
C ASP A 97 9.28 -5.52 -3.15
N GLU A 98 10.43 -5.62 -3.81
CA GLU A 98 10.81 -4.96 -5.06
C GLU A 98 10.41 -5.81 -6.27
N ARG A 99 9.42 -6.69 -6.11
CA ARG A 99 8.92 -7.54 -7.21
C ARG A 99 8.53 -6.73 -8.43
N HIS A 100 7.95 -5.55 -8.22
CA HIS A 100 7.56 -4.66 -9.30
C HIS A 100 8.77 -4.02 -10.00
N TYR A 101 9.83 -3.67 -9.26
CA TYR A 101 11.07 -3.17 -9.83
C TYR A 101 11.80 -4.21 -10.67
N ASN A 102 11.83 -5.46 -10.20
CA ASN A 102 12.36 -6.58 -10.98
C ASN A 102 11.50 -6.87 -12.22
N ALA A 103 10.18 -6.76 -12.11
CA ALA A 103 9.28 -6.97 -13.25
C ALA A 103 9.48 -5.94 -14.38
N ILE A 104 9.89 -4.71 -14.05
CA ILE A 104 10.20 -3.66 -15.03
C ILE A 104 11.71 -3.52 -15.31
N ASN A 105 12.54 -4.38 -14.72
CA ASN A 105 14.00 -4.38 -14.91
C ASN A 105 14.66 -3.02 -14.60
N VAL A 106 14.26 -2.39 -13.48
CA VAL A 106 14.65 -1.01 -13.16
C VAL A 106 16.15 -0.84 -12.94
N ALA A 107 16.82 -1.86 -12.37
CA ALA A 107 18.25 -1.79 -12.06
C ALA A 107 19.08 -1.63 -13.34
N GLU A 108 18.75 -2.40 -14.37
CA GLU A 108 19.38 -2.30 -15.68
C GLU A 108 19.01 -0.98 -16.39
N ALA A 109 17.78 -0.48 -16.19
CA ALA A 109 17.38 0.82 -16.74
C ALA A 109 18.21 1.97 -16.16
N TRP A 110 18.56 1.92 -14.86
CA TRP A 110 19.38 2.94 -14.22
C TRP A 110 20.82 3.02 -14.74
N GLU A 111 21.35 1.92 -15.32
CA GLU A 111 22.64 1.97 -16.02
C GLU A 111 22.60 2.83 -17.29
N TYR A 112 21.41 3.04 -17.88
CA TYR A 112 21.22 3.96 -19.00
C TYR A 112 20.91 5.39 -18.56
N GLY A 113 20.28 5.56 -17.41
CA GLY A 113 20.01 6.87 -16.81
C GLY A 113 19.03 6.78 -15.63
N ALA A 114 19.29 7.59 -14.61
CA ALA A 114 18.48 7.66 -13.39
C ALA A 114 17.45 8.82 -13.40
N GLY A 115 17.26 9.48 -14.54
CA GLY A 115 16.38 10.63 -14.71
C GLY A 115 17.10 11.87 -15.25
N ASN A 116 16.33 12.88 -15.61
CA ASN A 116 16.80 14.21 -16.01
C ASN A 116 15.83 15.25 -15.42
N ALA A 117 16.35 16.23 -14.69
CA ALA A 117 15.56 17.30 -14.08
C ALA A 117 14.84 18.21 -15.10
N GLU A 118 15.28 18.20 -16.36
CA GLU A 118 14.59 18.89 -17.46
C GLU A 118 13.29 18.19 -17.89
N ILE A 119 13.11 16.92 -17.53
CA ILE A 119 11.89 16.16 -17.80
C ILE A 119 10.89 16.44 -16.68
N VAL A 120 9.90 17.27 -16.96
CA VAL A 120 8.80 17.57 -16.05
C VAL A 120 7.65 16.60 -16.29
N VAL A 121 7.14 15.98 -15.22
CA VAL A 121 5.99 15.08 -15.25
C VAL A 121 4.84 15.71 -14.47
N GLN A 122 3.69 15.86 -15.12
CA GLN A 122 2.47 16.33 -14.46
C GLN A 122 1.76 15.15 -13.80
N VAL A 123 1.43 15.31 -12.52
CA VAL A 123 0.61 14.36 -11.75
C VAL A 123 -0.76 15.00 -11.53
N LEU A 124 -1.81 14.34 -12.02
CA LEU A 124 -3.21 14.74 -11.81
C LEU A 124 -3.84 13.82 -10.77
N ASP A 125 -3.82 14.23 -9.50
CA ASP A 125 -4.34 13.46 -8.37
C ASP A 125 -4.97 14.42 -7.34
N SER A 126 -5.01 14.00 -6.09
CA SER A 126 -5.55 14.70 -4.92
C SER A 126 -4.56 15.65 -4.25
N GLY A 127 -3.36 15.78 -4.80
CA GLY A 127 -2.30 16.64 -4.27
C GLY A 127 -0.98 15.93 -4.04
N LEU A 128 -0.04 16.64 -3.42
CA LEU A 128 1.27 16.14 -3.02
C LEU A 128 1.63 16.65 -1.63
N ASP A 129 2.14 15.77 -0.76
CA ASP A 129 2.75 16.22 0.49
C ASP A 129 4.07 16.95 0.20
N MET A 130 3.95 18.28 0.11
CA MET A 130 5.05 19.20 -0.14
C MET A 130 6.12 19.23 0.94
N ASN A 131 5.89 18.61 2.11
CA ASN A 131 6.87 18.52 3.20
C ASN A 131 7.55 17.14 3.29
N HIS A 132 7.20 16.20 2.41
CA HIS A 132 7.79 14.87 2.45
C HIS A 132 9.28 14.93 2.08
N PRO A 133 10.20 14.36 2.91
CA PRO A 133 11.64 14.51 2.70
C PRO A 133 12.13 13.94 1.37
N ASP A 134 11.54 12.83 0.91
CA ASP A 134 11.95 12.16 -0.33
C ASP A 134 11.53 12.92 -1.61
N PHE A 135 10.60 13.87 -1.51
CA PHE A 135 10.13 14.64 -2.67
C PHE A 135 10.80 16.00 -2.80
N GLN A 136 11.43 16.52 -1.74
CA GLN A 136 11.98 17.89 -1.70
C GLN A 136 12.91 18.21 -2.87
N THR A 137 13.65 17.23 -3.39
CA THR A 137 14.60 17.44 -4.48
C THR A 137 13.98 17.31 -5.88
N ASN A 138 12.76 16.79 -5.98
CA ASN A 138 12.13 16.40 -7.25
C ASN A 138 10.82 17.17 -7.53
N ILE A 139 10.39 18.05 -6.63
CA ILE A 139 9.23 18.90 -6.84
C ILE A 139 9.59 19.97 -7.88
N TRP A 140 8.74 20.10 -8.90
CA TRP A 140 8.87 21.13 -9.93
C TRP A 140 8.60 22.51 -9.35
N LEU A 141 9.35 23.51 -9.83
CA LEU A 141 9.17 24.92 -9.49
C LEU A 141 8.80 25.72 -10.74
N ASN A 142 7.70 26.47 -10.68
CA ASN A 142 7.34 27.44 -11.71
C ASN A 142 8.32 28.61 -11.66
N GLY A 143 9.24 28.68 -12.62
CA GLY A 143 10.19 29.78 -12.72
C GLY A 143 9.57 31.11 -13.19
N GLY A 144 8.29 31.10 -13.58
CA GLY A 144 7.51 32.28 -13.92
C GLY A 144 6.93 33.02 -12.71
N GLU A 145 6.83 32.36 -11.56
CA GLU A 145 6.13 32.86 -10.37
C GLU A 145 7.06 33.39 -9.26
N ILE A 146 6.59 34.41 -8.54
CA ILE A 146 7.18 34.89 -7.29
C ILE A 146 6.30 34.42 -6.13
N CYS A 147 6.62 33.26 -5.58
CA CYS A 147 5.80 32.59 -4.58
C CYS A 147 5.41 33.45 -3.38
N GLY A 148 4.09 33.55 -3.14
CA GLY A 148 3.50 34.19 -1.97
C GLY A 148 3.37 35.71 -2.11
N ASN A 149 3.43 36.26 -3.32
CA ASN A 149 3.14 37.67 -3.58
C ASN A 149 1.64 37.93 -3.80
N GLY A 150 0.83 36.88 -4.03
CA GLY A 150 -0.60 37.00 -4.29
C GLY A 150 -0.96 37.49 -5.69
N GLU A 151 -0.02 37.44 -6.64
CA GLU A 151 -0.19 37.83 -8.03
C GLU A 151 0.00 36.61 -8.96
N ASP A 152 -0.46 36.73 -10.20
CA ASP A 152 -0.20 35.78 -11.29
C ASP A 152 0.90 36.42 -12.14
N ASP A 153 2.16 36.06 -11.86
CA ASP A 153 3.33 36.73 -12.42
C ASP A 153 3.58 36.31 -13.88
N ASP A 154 3.27 35.05 -14.21
CA ASP A 154 3.47 34.49 -15.55
C ASP A 154 2.25 34.69 -16.49
N ASN A 155 1.13 35.19 -15.96
CA ASN A 155 -0.14 35.44 -16.63
C ASN A 155 -0.78 34.18 -17.23
N ASN A 156 -0.62 33.03 -16.57
CA ASN A 156 -1.22 31.76 -16.99
C ASN A 156 -2.67 31.59 -16.48
N GLY A 157 -3.14 32.48 -15.60
CA GLY A 157 -4.48 32.47 -15.01
C GLY A 157 -4.55 31.84 -13.61
N PHE A 158 -3.41 31.48 -13.01
CA PHE A 158 -3.31 30.83 -11.71
C PHE A 158 -2.40 31.63 -10.78
N ILE A 159 -2.95 32.10 -9.66
CA ILE A 159 -2.21 32.91 -8.69
C ILE A 159 -1.32 32.00 -7.84
N ASP A 160 -0.04 32.38 -7.69
CA ASP A 160 0.96 31.72 -6.83
C ASP A 160 1.14 30.21 -7.11
N ASP A 161 1.06 29.75 -8.37
CA ASP A 161 1.11 28.32 -8.75
C ASP A 161 2.53 27.71 -8.78
N CYS A 162 3.34 28.06 -7.78
CA CYS A 162 4.78 27.78 -7.74
C CYS A 162 5.18 26.31 -7.86
N ASN A 163 4.35 25.38 -7.41
CA ASN A 163 4.65 23.94 -7.48
C ASN A 163 3.56 23.14 -8.18
N GLY A 164 2.61 23.84 -8.83
CA GLY A 164 1.39 23.28 -9.38
C GLY A 164 0.17 24.08 -8.93
N TYR A 165 -1.01 23.56 -9.23
CA TYR A 165 -2.27 24.23 -8.91
C TYR A 165 -3.33 23.25 -8.40
N ASN A 166 -4.05 23.65 -7.36
CA ASN A 166 -5.21 22.93 -6.86
C ASN A 166 -6.49 23.49 -7.50
N HIS A 167 -6.99 22.75 -8.49
CA HIS A 167 -8.24 23.08 -9.19
C HIS A 167 -9.52 22.84 -8.39
N ALA A 168 -9.46 22.09 -7.28
CA ALA A 168 -10.65 21.83 -6.46
C ALA A 168 -11.02 23.06 -5.61
N ASP A 169 -10.01 23.72 -5.05
CA ASP A 169 -10.19 24.88 -4.17
C ASP A 169 -9.77 26.22 -4.81
N ASP A 170 -9.27 26.18 -6.05
CA ASP A 170 -8.85 27.36 -6.82
C ASP A 170 -7.68 28.11 -6.15
N THR A 171 -6.62 27.37 -5.79
CA THR A 171 -5.44 27.92 -5.09
C THR A 171 -4.11 27.33 -5.60
N GLY A 172 -3.04 28.12 -5.59
CA GLY A 172 -1.66 27.67 -5.90
C GLY A 172 -0.83 27.26 -4.67
N THR A 173 -1.35 27.44 -3.45
CA THR A 173 -0.56 27.29 -2.21
C THR A 173 -0.88 26.03 -1.39
N GLU A 174 -2.02 25.38 -1.64
CA GLU A 174 -2.42 24.12 -0.99
C GLU A 174 -2.68 23.06 -2.07
N LEU A 175 -1.66 22.25 -2.39
CA LEU A 175 -1.70 21.21 -3.41
C LEU A 175 -2.27 19.88 -2.92
#